data_AF-M2YB65-F1
#
_entry.id   AF-M2YB65-F1
#
_cell.length_a   1.000
_cell.length_b   1.000
_cell.length_c   1.000
_cell.angle_alpha   90.00
_cell.angle_beta   90.00
_cell.angle_gamma   90.00
#
_symmetry.space_group_name_H-M   'P 1'
#
loop_
_entity.id
_entity.type
_entity.pdbx_description
1 polymer ?
#
loop_
_entity_poly.entity_id
_entity_poly.type
_entity_poly.pdbx_seq_one_letter_code
_entity_poly.pdbx_strand_id
1 'polypeptide(L)' 'MGAQAGELDEQQRAILDLEKRRFKYQGAKERAIGAQLGMPVTEYYQRLNALLDTEAAWAAEPVLVRRLRELRDS' A
#
# COMPACT_ATOMS: atom_id res chain seq x y z
N MET A 1 17.31 2.44 10.78
CA MET A 1 17.49 2.93 9.40
C MET A 1 16.11 3.35 8.90
N GLY A 2 15.74 4.62 9.08
CA GLY A 2 14.45 5.13 8.59
C GLY A 2 14.55 5.32 7.08
N ALA A 3 13.58 4.80 6.33
CA ALA A 3 13.53 4.86 4.88
C ALA A 3 13.85 6.28 4.38
N GLN A 4 14.78 6.37 3.42
CA GLN A 4 15.11 7.64 2.80
C GLN A 4 13.86 8.16 2.08
N ALA A 5 13.46 9.39 2.42
CA ALA A 5 12.20 10.01 2.04
C ALA A 5 12.00 10.26 0.52
N GLY A 6 12.83 9.69 -0.34
CA GLY A 6 12.76 9.86 -1.79
C GLY A 6 12.37 8.61 -2.59
N GLU A 7 12.52 7.41 -2.02
CA GLU A 7 12.40 6.17 -2.81
C GLU A 7 11.49 5.15 -2.12
N LEU A 8 10.54 4.63 -2.88
CA LEU A 8 9.68 3.51 -2.47
C LEU A 8 10.54 2.28 -2.21
N ASP A 9 10.50 1.79 -0.98
CA ASP A 9 11.05 0.49 -0.63
C ASP A 9 10.35 -0.62 -1.41
N GLU A 10 11.03 -1.74 -1.63
CA GLU A 10 10.49 -2.90 -2.34
C GLU A 10 9.14 -3.34 -1.76
N GLN A 11 8.99 -3.28 -0.43
CA GLN A 11 7.76 -3.60 0.26
C GLN A 11 6.65 -2.59 -0.02
N GLN A 12 6.96 -1.30 -0.04
CA GLN A 12 6.00 -0.23 -0.36
C GLN A 12 5.53 -0.33 -1.81
N ARG A 13 6.45 -0.64 -2.73
CA ARG A 13 6.14 -0.88 -4.14
C ARG A 13 5.24 -2.10 -4.31
N ALA A 14 5.52 -3.18 -3.59
CA ALA A 14 4.68 -4.37 -3.58
C ALA A 14 3.28 -4.09 -3.03
N ILE A 15 3.13 -3.25 -2.00
CA ILE A 15 1.84 -2.80 -1.48
C ILE A 15 1.03 -2.09 -2.58
N LEU A 16 1.64 -1.12 -3.29
CA LEU A 16 0.96 -0.39 -4.37
C LEU A 16 0.60 -1.31 -5.56
N ASP A 17 1.48 -2.25 -5.93
CA ASP A 17 1.18 -3.24 -6.98
C ASP A 17 -0.02 -4.12 -6.58
N LEU A 18 -0.11 -4.48 -5.30
CA LEU A 18 -1.23 -5.24 -4.77
C LEU A 18 -2.52 -4.42 -4.84
N GLU A 19 -2.51 -3.14 -4.46
CA GLU A 19 -3.68 -2.25 -4.62
C GLU A 19 -4.12 -2.06 -6.09
N LYS A 20 -3.19 -2.12 -7.04
CA LYS A 20 -3.52 -2.08 -8.48
C LYS A 20 -4.27 -3.31 -8.94
N ARG A 21 -4.10 -4.45 -8.26
CA ARG A 21 -4.75 -5.71 -8.66
C ARG A 21 -6.24 -5.69 -8.31
N ARG A 22 -7.04 -6.13 -9.27
CA ARG A 22 -8.48 -6.36 -9.09
C ARG A 22 -8.71 -7.62 -8.26
N PHE A 23 -9.09 -7.44 -7.00
CA PHE A 23 -9.60 -8.54 -6.17
C PHE A 23 -11.12 -8.62 -6.26
N LYS A 24 -11.63 -9.85 -6.30
CA LYS A 24 -13.07 -10.13 -6.37
C LYS A 24 -13.80 -9.82 -5.05
N TYR A 25 -13.11 -9.97 -3.92
CA TYR A 25 -13.60 -9.66 -2.57
C TYR A 25 -12.41 -9.37 -1.63
N GLN A 26 -12.66 -8.67 -0.53
CA GLN A 26 -11.61 -8.24 0.42
C GLN A 26 -10.78 -9.41 0.95
N GLY A 27 -11.41 -10.54 1.31
CA GLY A 27 -10.69 -11.74 1.76
C GLY A 27 -9.73 -12.35 0.73
N ALA A 28 -9.90 -12.10 -0.58
CA ALA A 28 -8.94 -12.54 -1.59
C ALA A 28 -7.67 -11.68 -1.54
N LYS A 29 -7.83 -10.38 -1.29
CA LYS A 29 -6.74 -9.42 -1.10
C LYS A 29 -5.95 -9.74 0.16
N GLU A 30 -6.64 -9.97 1.28
CA GLU A 30 -6.02 -10.33 2.56
C GLU A 30 -5.14 -11.58 2.48
N ARG A 31 -5.63 -12.62 1.79
CA ARG A 31 -4.83 -13.82 1.53
C ARG A 31 -3.62 -13.54 0.65
N ALA A 32 -3.79 -12.72 -0.39
CA ALA A 32 -2.67 -12.33 -1.25
C ALA A 32 -1.63 -11.48 -0.53
N ILE A 33 -2.05 -10.63 0.42
CA ILE A 33 -1.15 -9.85 1.28
C ILE A 33 -0.29 -10.81 2.09
N GLY A 34 -0.89 -11.74 2.84
CA GLY A 34 -0.13 -12.70 3.64
C GLY A 34 0.77 -13.61 2.78
N ALA A 35 0.29 -14.04 1.61
CA ALA A 35 1.04 -14.94 0.75
C ALA A 35 2.19 -14.26 -0.03
N GLN A 36 2.02 -13.01 -0.48
CA GLN A 36 3.06 -12.31 -1.26
C GLN A 36 4.00 -11.49 -0.38
N LEU A 37 3.47 -10.81 0.63
CA LEU A 37 4.24 -9.92 1.49
C LEU A 37 4.73 -10.60 2.77
N GLY A 38 4.20 -11.79 3.10
CA GLY A 38 4.58 -12.53 4.31
C GLY A 38 4.20 -11.81 5.61
N MET A 39 3.31 -10.82 5.56
CA MET A 39 2.95 -9.97 6.69
C MET A 39 1.44 -10.03 6.97
N PRO A 40 1.02 -9.80 8.23
CA PRO A 40 -0.39 -9.74 8.58
C PRO A 40 -1.07 -8.52 7.96
N VAL A 41 -2.36 -8.66 7.67
CA VAL A 41 -3.22 -7.63 7.06
C VAL A 41 -3.24 -6.35 7.88
N THR A 42 -3.22 -6.45 9.20
CA THR A 42 -3.20 -5.30 10.11
C THR A 42 -1.93 -4.46 9.91
N GLU A 43 -0.77 -5.11 9.78
CA GLU A 43 0.49 -4.40 9.51
C GLU A 43 0.52 -3.83 8.09
N TYR A 44 -0.07 -4.53 7.13
CA TYR A 44 -0.25 -4.03 5.77
C TYR A 44 -0.98 -2.68 5.75
N TYR A 45 -2.13 -2.58 6.42
CA TYR A 45 -2.89 -1.33 6.45
C TYR A 45 -2.16 -0.21 7.21
N GLN A 46 -1.40 -0.53 8.27
CA GLN A 46 -0.57 0.46 8.95
C GLN A 46 0.53 1.01 8.03
N ARG A 47 1.25 0.12 7.33
CA ARG A 47 2.29 0.52 6.37
C ARG A 47 1.71 1.26 5.17
N LEU A 48 0.57 0.81 4.65
CA LEU A 48 -0.16 1.48 3.58
C LEU A 48 -0.53 2.89 4.02
N ASN A 49 -1.11 3.06 5.21
CA ASN A 49 -1.48 4.37 5.73
C ASN A 49 -0.26 5.29 5.83
N ALA A 50 0.85 4.84 6.42
CA ALA A 50 2.07 5.62 6.49
C ALA A 50 2.61 5.98 5.09
N LEU A 51 2.54 5.04 4.14
CA LEU A 51 2.97 5.24 2.75
C LEU A 51 2.14 6.29 2.03
N LEU A 52 0.81 6.30 2.19
CA LEU A 52 -0.09 7.27 1.55
C LEU A 52 0.19 8.73 1.96
N ASP A 53 0.86 8.94 3.09
CA ASP A 53 1.24 10.26 3.59
C ASP A 53 2.67 10.68 3.14
N THR A 54 3.38 9.86 2.35
CA THR A 54 4.72 10.17 1.82
C THR A 54 4.72 10.69 0.39
N GLU A 55 5.65 11.60 0.07
CA GLU A 55 5.83 12.11 -1.31
C GLU A 55 6.21 11.01 -2.31
N ALA A 56 6.95 9.99 -1.89
CA ALA A 56 7.36 8.87 -2.76
C ALA A 56 6.16 8.09 -3.32
N ALA A 57 5.10 7.91 -2.52
CA ALA A 57 3.87 7.28 -2.99
C ALA A 57 3.16 8.16 -4.02
N TRP A 58 3.07 9.46 -3.76
CA TRP A 58 2.49 10.44 -4.67
C TRP A 58 3.28 10.56 -5.98
N ALA A 59 4.61 10.47 -5.94
CA ALA A 59 5.47 10.54 -7.11
C ALA A 59 5.33 9.30 -8.00
N ALA A 60 5.12 8.12 -7.41
CA ALA A 60 4.92 6.90 -8.19
C ALA A 60 3.49 6.77 -8.72
N GLU A 61 2.48 6.97 -7.87
CA GLU A 61 1.09 6.64 -8.20
C GLU A 61 0.10 7.69 -7.63
N PRO A 62 0.13 8.94 -8.12
CA PRO A 62 -0.65 10.03 -7.54
C PRO A 62 -2.17 9.78 -7.56
N VAL A 63 -2.68 9.11 -8.61
CA VAL A 63 -4.11 8.81 -8.76
C VAL A 63 -4.58 7.73 -7.78
N LEU A 64 -3.78 6.66 -7.63
CA LEU A 64 -4.09 5.57 -6.71
C LEU A 64 -4.01 6.05 -5.25
N VAL A 65 -2.95 6.78 -4.91
CA VAL A 65 -2.74 7.33 -3.57
C VAL A 65 -3.88 8.27 -3.18
N ARG A 66 -4.28 9.18 -4.08
CA ARG A 66 -5.43 10.06 -3.84
C ARG A 66 -6.70 9.26 -3.52
N ARG A 67 -7.03 8.27 -4.34
CA ARG A 67 -8.24 7.45 -4.15
C ARG A 67 -8.20 6.67 -2.83
N LEU A 68 -7.07 6.06 -2.50
CA LEU A 68 -6.91 5.31 -1.25
C LEU A 68 -6.98 6.21 -0.02
N ARG A 69 -6.46 7.43 -0.12
CA ARG A 69 -6.53 8.43 0.95
C ARG A 69 -7.97 8.91 1.18
N GLU A 70 -8.73 9.16 0.10
CA GLU A 70 -10.16 9.51 0.23
C GLU A 70 -10.99 8.37 0.85
N LEU A 71 -10.70 7.11 0.49
CA LEU A 71 -11.34 5.95 1.10
C LEU A 71 -11.01 5.74 2.58
N ARG A 72 -9.91 6.31 3.08
CA ARG A 72 -9.49 6.25 4.49
C ARG A 72 -10.20 7.28 5.36
N ASP A 73 -10.50 8.44 4.78
CA ASP A 73 -11.06 9.60 5.49
C ASP A 73 -12.60 9.55 5.62
N SER A 74 -13.26 8.66 4.86
CA SER A 74 -14.70 8.37 4.95
C SER A 74 -15.01 7.21 5.89
#